data_AF-A0A3R9JT85-F1
#
_entry.id   AF-A0A3R9JT85-F1
#
_cell.length_a   1.000
_cell.length_b   1.000
_cell.length_c   1.000
_cell.angle_alpha   90.00
_cell.angle_beta   90.00
_cell.angle_gamma   90.00
#
_symmetry.space_group_name_H-M   'P 1'
#
loop_
_entity.id
_entity.type
_entity.pdbx_description
1 polymer ?
#
loop_
_entity_poly.entity_id
_entity_poly.type
_entity_poly.pdbx_seq_one_letter_code
_entity_poly.pdbx_strand_id
1 'polypeptide(L)'
;MGIDMYLEQSQLQSSSVATMCQSQVEAYQDLQSAIQKFSEDTESLKGDAYNSARSFFASVLLPLSKGGQLYTETFSQAIKKLPEDYQTMVDSKSWREDDLLDKIRQEEQMIAYLDEVNQFLSSLTMDSEEKGRLRRSNVELMRGHHANKRVYETILRDLRAYDSYSGGLFDELDSIDVQLSRGLAQIENSWDAKTGSFKIPSDLTWANYLTAYSDTKDMKLSRQEKAFVQTMMAEYGFDAETAQQLLTIKQGIDKKFPTSSQEFRDYIFLRVVGAANYDDFKWNETAGGLGHYFYKEFVSDPQTGQKLRTLKPILEIYQELGLKEEKAKELYYNLRLQHEMAGGKSDNIDQIKKYDRKNGTNHYDSYKSTYEGIYGDTGNFDQFWDSKLKAYSNNGAGHADFTHQSITMATHLNPNQVQLSDIYGGREHVKDLSGWEGDTTFNANDMKPSIGEDDYKADLDSVNLISRMQKGQSYDQAITSYYADLQKDSSQREREFLKNKDWKKVRGTIYSSLVPADILKKGEVSIKEYIEEEYPEVSTFLNRLEALVD
;
A
#
# COMPACT_ATOMS: atom_id res chain seq x y z
N MET A 1 -32.39 18.21 8.88
CA MET A 1 -31.58 19.42 8.69
C MET A 1 -31.23 19.46 7.22
N GLY A 2 -31.50 20.57 6.52
CA GLY A 2 -31.14 20.74 5.11
C GLY A 2 -29.66 21.09 4.96
N ILE A 3 -29.14 21.00 3.73
CA ILE A 3 -27.74 21.32 3.38
C ILE A 3 -27.59 22.84 3.26
N ASP A 4 -26.67 23.42 4.03
CA ASP A 4 -26.43 24.88 4.07
C ASP A 4 -24.94 25.19 3.85
N MET A 5 -24.64 26.08 2.90
CA MET A 5 -23.29 26.60 2.65
C MET A 5 -23.26 28.13 2.74
N TYR A 6 -22.49 28.63 3.72
CA TYR A 6 -22.20 30.06 3.89
C TYR A 6 -20.82 30.36 3.32
N LEU A 7 -20.75 30.68 2.02
CA LEU A 7 -19.49 30.75 1.27
C LEU A 7 -18.48 31.74 1.87
N GLU A 8 -18.92 32.96 2.21
CA GLU A 8 -18.03 33.97 2.81
C GLU A 8 -17.45 33.49 4.16
N GLN A 9 -18.26 32.85 5.00
CA GLN A 9 -17.78 32.30 6.27
C GLN A 9 -16.81 31.14 6.06
N SER A 10 -17.07 30.26 5.09
CA SER A 10 -16.18 29.17 4.72
C SER A 10 -14.83 29.69 4.20
N GLN A 11 -14.84 30.75 3.37
CA GLN A 11 -13.62 31.40 2.88
C GLN A 11 -12.81 32.06 4.01
N LEU A 12 -13.48 32.75 4.94
CA LEU A 12 -12.84 33.34 6.12
C LEU A 12 -12.24 32.26 7.03
N GLN A 13 -12.96 31.17 7.27
CA GLN A 13 -12.48 30.03 8.06
C GLN A 13 -11.25 29.41 7.39
N SER A 14 -11.34 29.13 6.08
CA SER A 14 -10.26 28.57 5.30
C SER A 14 -8.99 29.44 5.34
N SER A 15 -9.13 30.75 5.20
CA SER A 15 -8.00 31.70 5.30
C SER A 15 -7.39 31.76 6.71
N SER A 16 -8.23 31.77 7.75
CA SER A 16 -7.78 31.79 9.14
C SER A 16 -7.04 30.50 9.50
N VAL A 17 -7.59 29.35 9.10
CA VAL A 17 -6.97 28.03 9.33
C VAL A 17 -5.67 27.90 8.54
N ALA A 18 -5.62 28.36 7.29
CA ALA A 18 -4.40 28.34 6.50
C ALA A 18 -3.26 29.15 7.16
N THR A 19 -3.57 30.30 7.77
CA THR A 19 -2.60 31.11 8.52
C THR A 19 -2.09 30.36 9.75
N MET A 20 -2.98 29.74 10.53
CA MET A 20 -2.61 28.91 11.68
C MET A 20 -1.72 27.72 11.26
N CYS A 21 -2.09 27.03 10.18
CA CYS A 21 -1.34 25.90 9.64
C CYS A 21 0.06 26.33 9.19
N GLN A 22 0.21 27.50 8.57
CA GLN A 22 1.51 28.03 8.19
C GLN A 22 2.43 28.20 9.39
N SER A 23 1.95 28.81 10.48
CA SER A 23 2.72 28.95 11.72
C SER A 23 3.06 27.59 12.37
N GLN A 24 2.16 26.61 12.29
CA GLN A 24 2.42 25.26 12.79
C GLN A 24 3.49 24.53 11.96
N VAL A 25 3.46 24.67 10.63
CA VAL A 25 4.49 24.11 9.74
C VAL A 25 5.87 24.68 10.08
N GLU A 26 5.97 26.00 10.29
CA GLU A 26 7.22 26.66 10.71
C GLU A 26 7.72 26.10 12.05
N ALA A 27 6.83 25.93 13.03
CA ALA A 27 7.20 25.34 14.33
C ALA A 27 7.69 23.88 14.21
N TYR A 28 7.08 23.07 13.33
CA TYR A 28 7.57 21.71 13.06
C TYR A 28 8.93 21.73 12.36
N GLN A 29 9.18 22.65 11.43
CA GLN A 29 10.48 22.80 10.77
C GLN A 29 11.59 23.20 11.75
N ASP A 30 11.30 24.10 12.68
CA ASP A 30 12.22 24.46 13.77
C ASP A 30 12.51 23.26 14.67
N LEU A 31 11.47 22.48 15.05
CA LEU A 31 11.61 21.27 15.84
C LEU A 31 12.47 20.21 15.12
N GLN A 32 12.24 19.98 13.83
CA GLN A 32 13.03 19.04 13.03
C GLN A 32 14.51 19.46 12.98
N SER A 33 14.77 20.75 12.75
CA SER A 33 16.13 21.30 12.73
C SER A 33 16.84 21.13 14.07
N ALA A 34 16.13 21.36 15.19
CA ALA A 34 16.67 21.15 16.52
C ALA A 34 16.98 19.66 16.80
N ILE A 35 16.08 18.76 16.41
CA ILE A 35 16.26 17.31 16.53
C ILE A 35 17.47 16.84 15.73
N GLN A 36 17.60 17.27 14.47
CA GLN A 36 18.72 16.91 13.61
C GLN A 36 20.05 17.38 14.20
N LYS A 37 20.13 18.66 14.59
CA LYS A 37 21.32 19.22 15.23
C LYS A 37 21.74 18.45 16.48
N PHE A 38 20.79 18.04 17.32
CA PHE A 38 21.07 17.22 18.48
C PHE A 38 21.54 15.80 18.10
N SER A 39 20.89 15.19 17.11
CA SER A 39 21.17 13.82 16.65
C SER A 39 22.54 13.69 15.98
N GLU A 40 23.03 14.76 15.34
CA GLU A 40 24.32 14.83 14.65
C GLU A 40 25.47 15.27 15.58
N ASP A 41 25.18 15.86 16.73
CA ASP A 41 26.20 16.30 17.68
C ASP A 41 26.77 15.10 18.46
N THR A 42 27.83 14.51 17.90
CA THR A 42 28.59 13.41 18.52
C THR A 42 29.74 13.90 19.41
N GLU A 43 30.05 15.19 19.41
CA GLU A 43 31.26 15.73 20.05
C GLU A 43 31.01 16.34 21.42
N SER A 44 29.81 16.87 21.70
CA SER A 44 29.53 17.57 22.96
C SER A 44 29.03 16.62 24.07
N LEU A 45 27.82 16.10 23.93
CA LEU A 45 27.10 15.31 24.93
C LEU A 45 27.41 13.82 24.72
N LYS A 46 28.23 13.26 25.61
CA LYS A 46 28.78 11.89 25.49
C LYS A 46 28.24 10.96 26.58
N GLY A 47 28.24 9.67 26.27
CA GLY A 47 27.77 8.60 27.15
C GLY A 47 26.54 7.89 26.59
N ASP A 48 26.25 6.70 27.13
CA ASP A 48 25.23 5.79 26.58
C ASP A 48 23.81 6.39 26.60
N ALA A 49 23.51 7.20 27.62
CA ALA A 49 22.26 7.96 27.69
C ALA A 49 22.10 8.93 26.50
N TYR A 50 23.15 9.70 26.17
CA TYR A 50 23.10 10.64 25.05
C TYR A 50 23.18 9.94 23.70
N ASN A 51 23.94 8.85 23.58
CA ASN A 51 23.97 8.02 22.37
C ASN A 51 22.58 7.45 22.07
N SER A 52 21.94 6.83 23.05
CA SER A 52 20.57 6.30 22.88
C SER A 52 19.53 7.39 22.64
N ALA A 53 19.66 8.55 23.30
CA ALA A 53 18.80 9.70 23.05
C ALA A 53 18.90 10.18 21.59
N ARG A 54 20.11 10.33 21.03
CA ARG A 54 20.28 10.71 19.62
C ARG A 54 19.60 9.72 18.68
N SER A 55 19.81 8.43 18.88
CA SER A 55 19.19 7.39 18.05
C SER A 55 17.67 7.40 18.16
N PHE A 56 17.12 7.60 19.37
CA PHE A 56 15.69 7.73 19.61
C PHE A 56 15.10 8.98 18.95
N PHE A 57 15.76 10.13 19.09
CA PHE A 57 15.34 11.39 18.48
C PHE A 57 15.30 11.28 16.96
N ALA A 58 16.35 10.71 16.35
CA ALA A 58 16.42 10.52 14.90
C ALA A 58 15.39 9.49 14.36
N SER A 59 15.12 8.42 15.12
CA SER A 59 14.30 7.30 14.63
C SER A 59 12.83 7.39 15.03
N VAL A 60 12.48 8.18 16.04
CA VAL A 60 11.12 8.29 16.58
C VAL A 60 10.61 9.73 16.54
N LEU A 61 11.31 10.66 17.18
CA LEU A 61 10.81 12.04 17.29
C LEU A 61 10.85 12.81 15.96
N LEU A 62 11.88 12.57 15.14
CA LEU A 62 11.99 13.21 13.81
C LEU A 62 10.86 12.77 12.87
N PRO A 63 10.56 11.47 12.69
CA PRO A 63 9.38 11.03 11.93
C PRO A 63 8.06 11.57 12.47
N LEU A 64 7.86 11.64 13.80
CA LEU A 64 6.66 12.23 14.38
C LEU A 64 6.52 13.72 14.05
N SER A 65 7.61 14.48 14.16
CA SER A 65 7.61 15.90 13.80
C SER A 65 7.28 16.10 12.31
N LYS A 66 7.84 15.27 11.43
CA LYS A 66 7.50 15.26 10.00
C LYS A 66 6.04 14.87 9.76
N GLY A 67 5.51 13.89 10.50
CA GLY A 67 4.10 13.50 10.44
C GLY A 67 3.16 14.62 10.87
N GLY A 68 3.51 15.37 11.92
CA GLY A 68 2.74 16.53 12.37
C GLY A 68 2.74 17.67 11.34
N GLN A 69 3.89 17.91 10.70
CA GLN A 69 3.97 18.82 9.55
C GLN A 69 3.08 18.34 8.40
N LEU A 70 3.16 17.06 8.04
CA LEU A 70 2.34 16.46 6.99
C LEU A 70 0.84 16.62 7.28
N TYR A 71 0.40 16.29 8.49
CA TYR A 71 -1.00 16.48 8.90
C TYR A 71 -1.44 17.92 8.72
N THR A 72 -0.61 18.87 9.16
CA THR A 72 -0.89 20.31 9.06
C THR A 72 -0.97 20.79 7.60
N GLU A 73 -0.07 20.32 6.74
CA GLU A 73 -0.07 20.62 5.30
C GLU A 73 -1.31 20.04 4.62
N THR A 74 -1.63 18.77 4.88
CA THR A 74 -2.81 18.08 4.32
C THR A 74 -4.10 18.76 4.79
N PHE A 75 -4.20 19.16 6.05
CA PHE A 75 -5.37 19.87 6.58
C PHE A 75 -5.55 21.24 5.94
N SER A 76 -4.45 21.99 5.76
CA SER A 76 -4.43 23.28 5.06
C SER A 76 -4.90 23.15 3.61
N GLN A 77 -4.55 22.06 2.91
CA GLN A 77 -5.03 21.80 1.56
C GLN A 77 -6.52 21.42 1.54
N ALA A 78 -6.95 20.53 2.43
CA ALA A 78 -8.35 20.08 2.51
C ALA A 78 -9.31 21.25 2.83
N ILE A 79 -8.95 22.13 3.78
CA ILE A 79 -9.80 23.27 4.16
C ILE A 79 -9.85 24.36 3.07
N LYS A 80 -8.83 24.46 2.20
CA LYS A 80 -8.86 25.35 1.02
C LYS A 80 -9.81 24.85 -0.04
N LYS A 81 -9.81 23.55 -0.29
CA LYS A 81 -10.72 22.90 -1.25
C LYS A 81 -12.19 23.08 -0.90
N LEU A 82 -12.54 23.17 0.37
CA LEU A 82 -13.94 23.29 0.79
C LEU A 82 -14.66 24.48 0.08
N PRO A 83 -14.28 25.76 0.25
CA PRO A 83 -14.90 26.86 -0.49
C PRO A 83 -14.57 26.87 -2.00
N GLU A 84 -13.38 26.45 -2.42
CA GLU A 84 -12.95 26.49 -3.84
C GLU A 84 -13.75 25.50 -4.71
N ASP A 85 -13.91 24.27 -4.24
CA ASP A 85 -14.68 23.24 -4.95
C ASP A 85 -16.17 23.54 -4.90
N TYR A 86 -16.67 24.16 -3.83
CA TYR A 86 -18.05 24.66 -3.80
C TYR A 86 -18.31 25.68 -4.92
N GLN A 87 -17.41 26.66 -5.07
CA GLN A 87 -17.55 27.68 -6.12
C GLN A 87 -17.49 27.08 -7.52
N THR A 88 -16.72 26.00 -7.68
CA THR A 88 -16.56 25.29 -8.96
C THR A 88 -17.75 24.38 -9.27
N MET A 89 -18.27 23.69 -8.26
CA MET A 89 -19.32 22.68 -8.41
C MET A 89 -20.73 23.27 -8.34
N VAL A 90 -20.96 24.31 -7.52
CA VAL A 90 -22.30 24.79 -7.14
C VAL A 90 -22.56 26.21 -7.64
N ASP A 91 -21.98 27.22 -6.99
CA ASP A 91 -22.14 28.64 -7.33
C ASP A 91 -21.13 29.51 -6.57
N SER A 92 -20.93 30.72 -7.05
CA SER A 92 -20.23 31.83 -6.41
C SER A 92 -20.96 32.48 -5.22
N LYS A 93 -22.10 31.93 -4.78
CA LYS A 93 -22.99 32.50 -3.75
C LYS A 93 -23.32 31.48 -2.67
N SER A 94 -23.66 31.97 -1.48
CA SER A 94 -24.20 31.14 -0.40
C SER A 94 -25.59 30.59 -0.76
N TRP A 95 -25.79 29.31 -0.51
CA TRP A 95 -27.07 28.64 -0.74
C TRP A 95 -27.46 27.80 0.47
N ARG A 96 -28.77 27.80 0.75
CA ARG A 96 -29.42 26.95 1.73
C ARG A 96 -30.45 26.13 0.97
N GLU A 97 -30.46 24.82 1.22
CA GLU A 97 -31.35 23.90 0.51
C GLU A 97 -32.81 24.30 0.67
N ASP A 98 -33.22 24.68 1.88
CA ASP A 98 -34.58 25.13 2.17
C ASP A 98 -34.95 26.40 1.37
N ASP A 99 -34.03 27.36 1.28
CA ASP A 99 -34.26 28.61 0.53
C ASP A 99 -34.35 28.35 -0.99
N LEU A 100 -33.60 27.36 -1.51
CA LEU A 100 -33.69 26.92 -2.90
C LEU A 100 -35.03 26.22 -3.19
N LEU A 101 -35.46 25.33 -2.30
CA LEU A 101 -36.75 24.65 -2.43
C LEU A 101 -37.92 25.63 -2.40
N ASP A 102 -37.88 26.63 -1.53
CA ASP A 102 -38.91 27.66 -1.47
C ASP A 102 -38.92 28.55 -2.73
N LYS A 103 -37.75 28.89 -3.28
CA LYS A 103 -37.66 29.60 -4.57
C LYS A 103 -38.24 28.77 -5.71
N ILE A 104 -37.91 27.48 -5.80
CA ILE A 104 -38.48 26.56 -6.81
C ILE A 104 -40.00 26.54 -6.69
N ARG A 105 -40.54 26.41 -5.47
CA ARG A 105 -41.98 26.39 -5.22
C ARG A 105 -42.65 27.72 -5.61
N GLN A 106 -42.00 28.86 -5.37
CA GLN A 106 -42.50 30.18 -5.81
C GLN A 106 -42.54 30.28 -7.33
N GLU A 107 -41.49 29.83 -8.03
CA GLU A 107 -41.48 29.81 -9.50
C GLU A 107 -42.57 28.89 -10.07
N GLU A 108 -42.80 27.72 -9.45
CA GLU A 108 -43.90 26.82 -9.82
C GLU A 108 -45.28 27.47 -9.65
N GLN A 109 -45.51 28.20 -8.56
CA GLN A 109 -46.75 28.94 -8.33
C GLN A 109 -46.97 30.03 -9.39
N MET A 110 -45.92 30.76 -9.77
CA MET A 110 -46.01 31.79 -10.81
C MET A 110 -46.28 31.19 -12.19
N ILE A 111 -45.63 30.07 -12.52
CA ILE A 111 -45.90 29.33 -13.77
C ILE A 111 -47.38 28.92 -13.82
N ALA A 112 -47.89 28.30 -12.76
CA ALA A 112 -49.29 27.87 -12.69
C ALA A 112 -50.26 29.05 -12.84
N TYR A 113 -49.99 30.18 -12.17
CA TYR A 113 -50.79 31.39 -12.31
C TYR A 113 -50.78 31.93 -13.75
N LEU A 114 -49.61 32.01 -14.40
CA LEU A 114 -49.52 32.49 -15.77
C LEU A 114 -50.17 31.53 -16.78
N ASP A 115 -50.18 30.22 -16.50
CA ASP A 115 -50.95 29.23 -17.25
C ASP A 115 -52.46 29.50 -17.15
N GLU A 116 -52.97 29.79 -15.94
CA GLU A 116 -54.36 30.19 -15.73
C GLU A 116 -54.71 31.49 -16.48
N VAL A 117 -53.83 32.50 -16.43
CA VAL A 117 -53.99 33.74 -17.22
C VAL A 117 -54.04 33.44 -18.71
N ASN A 118 -53.20 32.53 -19.21
CA ASN A 118 -53.23 32.10 -20.60
C ASN A 118 -54.57 31.46 -20.98
N GLN A 119 -55.11 30.60 -20.12
CA GLN A 119 -56.43 30.00 -20.31
C GLN A 119 -57.54 31.06 -20.31
N PHE A 120 -57.50 32.02 -19.38
CA PHE A 120 -58.44 33.13 -19.32
C PHE A 120 -58.40 34.00 -20.58
N LEU A 121 -57.19 34.43 -21.01
CA LEU A 121 -56.99 35.17 -22.27
C LEU A 121 -57.54 34.39 -23.47
N SER A 122 -57.43 33.06 -23.46
CA SER A 122 -57.99 32.19 -24.51
C SER A 122 -59.51 32.32 -24.62
N SER A 123 -60.21 32.43 -23.49
CA SER A 123 -61.68 32.53 -23.43
C SER A 123 -62.25 33.92 -23.70
N LEU A 124 -61.45 34.98 -23.50
CA LEU A 124 -61.88 36.36 -23.69
C LEU A 124 -62.21 36.70 -25.14
N THR A 125 -63.29 37.47 -25.32
CA THR A 125 -63.69 38.05 -26.61
C THR A 125 -63.15 39.48 -26.69
N MET A 126 -62.13 39.70 -27.51
CA MET A 126 -61.44 40.99 -27.69
C MET A 126 -60.74 41.04 -29.04
N ASP A 127 -60.12 42.17 -29.38
CA ASP A 127 -59.35 42.33 -30.62
C ASP A 127 -58.25 41.27 -30.76
N SER A 128 -58.09 40.73 -31.96
CA SER A 128 -57.20 39.60 -32.23
C SER A 128 -55.71 39.95 -32.11
N GLU A 129 -55.34 41.18 -32.47
CA GLU A 129 -53.96 41.65 -32.41
C GLU A 129 -53.56 41.92 -30.96
N GLU A 130 -54.44 42.56 -30.19
CA GLU A 130 -54.24 42.83 -28.77
C GLU A 130 -54.20 41.54 -27.93
N LYS A 131 -55.10 40.58 -28.20
CA LYS A 131 -55.07 39.24 -27.59
C LYS A 131 -53.77 38.50 -27.91
N GLY A 132 -53.30 38.60 -29.15
CA GLY A 132 -52.02 38.06 -29.58
C GLY A 132 -50.85 38.70 -28.83
N ARG A 133 -50.87 40.02 -28.63
CA ARG A 133 -49.86 40.78 -27.88
C ARG A 133 -49.79 40.34 -26.41
N LEU A 134 -50.93 40.26 -25.72
CA LEU A 134 -51.00 39.84 -24.32
C LEU A 134 -50.52 38.40 -24.12
N ARG A 135 -50.93 37.47 -25.00
CA ARG A 135 -50.46 36.08 -24.95
C ARG A 135 -48.96 35.96 -25.16
N ARG A 136 -48.37 36.70 -26.11
CA ARG A 136 -46.91 36.69 -26.31
C ARG A 136 -46.18 37.16 -25.05
N SER A 137 -46.62 38.27 -24.46
CA SER A 137 -46.04 38.78 -23.21
C SER A 137 -46.17 37.77 -22.06
N ASN A 138 -47.33 37.11 -21.92
CA ASN A 138 -47.54 36.09 -20.89
C ASN A 138 -46.63 34.86 -21.09
N VAL A 139 -46.46 34.40 -22.34
CA VAL A 139 -45.53 33.31 -22.68
C VAL A 139 -44.08 33.69 -22.39
N GLU A 140 -43.69 34.95 -22.62
CA GLU A 140 -42.35 35.44 -22.28
C GLU A 140 -42.10 35.43 -20.76
N LEU A 141 -43.07 35.85 -19.95
CA LEU A 141 -43.01 35.76 -18.48
C LEU A 141 -42.90 34.31 -18.02
N MET A 142 -43.74 33.41 -18.55
CA MET A 142 -43.68 31.98 -18.22
C MET A 142 -42.31 31.38 -18.56
N ARG A 143 -41.73 31.74 -19.71
CA ARG A 143 -40.39 31.29 -20.09
C ARG A 143 -39.33 31.78 -19.09
N GLY A 144 -39.45 33.00 -18.59
CA GLY A 144 -38.59 33.55 -17.54
C GLY A 144 -38.66 32.73 -16.25
N HIS A 145 -39.87 32.48 -15.73
CA HIS A 145 -40.06 31.66 -14.52
C HIS A 145 -39.58 30.22 -14.71
N HIS A 146 -39.83 29.60 -15.87
CA HIS A 146 -39.28 28.29 -16.19
C HIS A 146 -37.74 28.28 -16.23
N ALA A 147 -37.11 29.35 -16.74
CA ALA A 147 -35.66 29.48 -16.75
C ALA A 147 -35.10 29.60 -15.32
N ASN A 148 -35.70 30.47 -14.48
CA ASN A 148 -35.32 30.62 -13.08
C ASN A 148 -35.46 29.31 -12.30
N LYS A 149 -36.60 28.61 -12.46
CA LYS A 149 -36.84 27.30 -11.85
C LYS A 149 -35.72 26.32 -12.18
N ARG A 150 -35.36 26.19 -13.47
CA ARG A 150 -34.27 25.30 -13.91
C ARG A 150 -32.92 25.67 -13.31
N VAL A 151 -32.63 26.97 -13.15
CA VAL A 151 -31.41 27.44 -12.48
C VAL A 151 -31.40 26.99 -11.02
N TYR A 152 -32.47 27.23 -10.26
CA TYR A 152 -32.54 26.81 -8.86
C TYR A 152 -32.50 25.29 -8.68
N GLU A 153 -33.15 24.52 -9.56
CA GLU A 153 -33.08 23.06 -9.56
C GLU A 153 -31.66 22.54 -9.84
N THR A 154 -30.92 23.21 -10.73
CA THR A 154 -29.52 22.89 -11.04
C THR A 154 -28.64 23.14 -9.83
N ILE A 155 -28.74 24.33 -9.22
CA ILE A 155 -27.98 24.67 -8.01
C ILE A 155 -28.29 23.71 -6.87
N LEU A 156 -29.56 23.35 -6.65
CA LEU A 156 -29.95 22.40 -5.61
C LEU A 156 -29.34 21.01 -5.84
N ARG A 157 -29.37 20.52 -7.08
CA ARG A 157 -28.75 19.23 -7.43
C ARG A 157 -27.24 19.28 -7.18
N ASP A 158 -26.60 20.36 -7.60
CA ASP A 158 -25.16 20.51 -7.52
C ASP A 158 -24.71 20.73 -6.05
N LEU A 159 -25.50 21.43 -5.23
CA LEU A 159 -25.32 21.54 -3.77
C LEU A 159 -25.35 20.17 -3.08
N ARG A 160 -26.32 19.31 -3.43
CA ARG A 160 -26.41 17.94 -2.91
C ARG A 160 -25.24 17.06 -3.35
N ALA A 161 -24.77 17.23 -4.59
CA ALA A 161 -23.59 16.52 -5.09
C ALA A 161 -22.32 16.98 -4.37
N TYR A 162 -22.18 18.28 -4.12
CA TYR A 162 -21.09 18.85 -3.35
C TYR A 162 -21.10 18.37 -1.89
N ASP A 163 -22.26 18.31 -1.22
CA ASP A 163 -22.38 17.77 0.15
C ASP A 163 -21.81 16.34 0.24
N SER A 164 -22.22 15.47 -0.68
CA SER A 164 -21.71 14.09 -0.76
C SER A 164 -20.21 14.02 -1.06
N TYR A 165 -19.69 14.92 -1.89
CA TYR A 165 -18.26 15.02 -2.23
C TYR A 165 -17.41 15.54 -1.06
N SER A 166 -17.88 16.61 -0.40
CA SER A 166 -17.12 17.36 0.59
C SER A 166 -16.83 16.56 1.85
N GLY A 167 -17.66 15.56 2.17
CA GLY A 167 -17.42 14.62 3.27
C GLY A 167 -16.12 13.83 3.14
N GLY A 168 -15.62 13.61 1.92
CA GLY A 168 -14.37 12.87 1.66
C GLY A 168 -13.11 13.73 1.58
N LEU A 169 -13.22 15.06 1.72
CA LEU A 169 -12.07 15.97 1.58
C LEU A 169 -10.99 15.75 2.65
N PHE A 170 -11.36 15.17 3.80
CA PHE A 170 -10.50 15.01 4.95
C PHE A 170 -10.05 13.55 5.19
N ASP A 171 -10.44 12.59 4.33
CA ASP A 171 -10.12 11.16 4.46
C ASP A 171 -8.62 10.86 4.62
N GLU A 172 -7.75 11.66 3.97
CA GLU A 172 -6.30 11.47 4.08
C GLU A 172 -5.77 11.78 5.50
N LEU A 173 -6.44 12.67 6.24
CA LEU A 173 -6.04 13.02 7.61
C LEU A 173 -6.27 11.88 8.58
N ASP A 174 -7.36 11.12 8.43
CA ASP A 174 -7.64 9.96 9.28
C ASP A 174 -6.50 8.93 9.22
N SER A 175 -5.94 8.72 8.02
CA SER A 175 -4.81 7.80 7.84
C SER A 175 -3.54 8.31 8.52
N ILE A 176 -3.26 9.61 8.44
CA ILE A 176 -2.12 10.25 9.11
C ILE A 176 -2.30 10.23 10.63
N ASP A 177 -3.51 10.52 11.13
CA ASP A 177 -3.84 10.55 12.55
C ASP A 177 -3.63 9.21 13.24
N VAL A 178 -4.01 8.11 12.58
CA VAL A 178 -3.75 6.74 13.07
C VAL A 178 -2.25 6.51 13.28
N GLN A 179 -1.40 6.91 12.32
CA GLN A 179 0.05 6.71 12.46
C GLN A 179 0.68 7.62 13.51
N LEU A 180 0.23 8.88 13.59
CA LEU A 180 0.67 9.82 14.62
C LEU A 180 0.31 9.31 16.01
N SER A 181 -0.93 8.85 16.20
CA SER A 181 -1.40 8.29 17.46
C SER A 181 -0.57 7.06 17.88
N ARG A 182 -0.25 6.17 16.94
CA ARG A 182 0.63 5.01 17.20
C ARG A 182 2.04 5.44 17.62
N GLY A 183 2.66 6.36 16.89
CA GLY A 183 4.01 6.83 17.22
C GLY A 183 4.04 7.59 18.56
N LEU A 184 3.02 8.39 18.87
CA LEU A 184 2.89 9.09 20.14
C LEU A 184 2.75 8.11 21.33
N ALA A 185 1.94 7.07 21.19
CA ALA A 185 1.78 6.04 22.22
C ALA A 185 3.10 5.32 22.53
N GLN A 186 3.98 5.17 21.55
CA GLN A 186 5.29 4.55 21.74
C GLN A 186 6.29 5.43 22.54
N ILE A 187 6.07 6.74 22.63
CA ILE A 187 6.95 7.63 23.40
C ILE A 187 6.80 7.41 24.91
N GLU A 188 5.60 7.07 25.39
CA GLU A 188 5.27 7.03 26.83
C GLU A 188 6.19 6.10 27.64
N ASN A 189 6.69 5.02 27.02
CA ASN A 189 7.54 4.01 27.65
C ASN A 189 8.95 3.95 27.06
N SER A 190 9.40 5.05 26.44
CA SER A 190 10.69 5.10 25.74
C SER A 190 11.92 5.14 26.66
N TRP A 191 11.80 5.59 27.90
CA TRP A 191 12.93 5.67 28.83
C TRP A 191 13.06 4.42 29.72
N ASP A 192 14.23 3.78 29.68
CA ASP A 192 14.59 2.73 30.63
C ASP A 192 15.39 3.29 31.80
N ALA A 193 14.75 3.43 32.96
CA ALA A 193 15.41 3.89 34.16
C ALA A 193 16.48 2.92 34.70
N LYS A 194 16.41 1.63 34.36
CA LYS A 194 17.39 0.62 34.82
C LYS A 194 18.69 0.70 34.03
N THR A 195 18.60 0.90 32.72
CA THR A 195 19.78 1.02 31.85
C THR A 195 20.23 2.47 31.66
N GLY A 196 19.39 3.45 32.04
CA GLY A 196 19.68 4.87 31.85
C GLY A 196 19.73 5.26 30.38
N SER A 197 18.90 4.62 29.54
CA SER A 197 18.93 4.78 28.09
C SER A 197 17.53 4.82 27.49
N PHE A 198 17.40 5.44 26.32
CA PHE A 198 16.19 5.37 25.53
C PHE A 198 16.10 4.03 24.78
N LYS A 199 14.88 3.50 24.66
CA LYS A 199 14.55 2.33 23.85
C LYS A 199 13.89 2.79 22.55
N ILE A 200 14.38 2.26 21.45
CA ILE A 200 13.69 2.37 20.17
C ILE A 200 12.63 1.26 20.11
N PRO A 201 11.36 1.59 19.84
CA PRO A 201 10.33 0.59 19.61
C PRO A 201 10.74 -0.36 18.48
N SER A 202 10.43 -1.65 18.61
CA SER A 202 10.74 -2.64 17.59
C SER A 202 9.89 -2.47 16.33
N ASP A 203 8.68 -1.92 16.45
CA ASP A 203 7.79 -1.63 15.32
C ASP A 203 7.79 -0.13 15.02
N LEU A 204 8.47 0.26 13.93
CA LEU A 204 8.48 1.62 13.38
C LEU A 204 7.68 1.73 12.07
N THR A 205 6.80 0.77 11.77
CA THR A 205 6.04 0.75 10.51
C THR A 205 5.18 2.01 10.35
N TRP A 206 4.67 2.59 11.45
CA TRP A 206 3.95 3.87 11.43
C TRP A 206 4.80 5.02 10.86
N ALA A 207 6.10 5.04 11.12
CA ALA A 207 7.02 6.04 10.58
C ALA A 207 7.19 5.85 9.07
N ASN A 208 7.28 4.60 8.61
CA ASN A 208 7.34 4.29 7.18
C ASN A 208 6.07 4.74 6.45
N TYR A 209 4.88 4.55 7.06
CA TYR A 209 3.63 5.08 6.51
C TYR A 209 3.59 6.59 6.43
N LEU A 210 4.03 7.31 7.48
CA LEU A 210 4.11 8.78 7.43
C LEU A 210 5.04 9.27 6.32
N THR A 211 6.19 8.62 6.15
CA THR A 211 7.09 8.90 5.02
C THR A 211 6.42 8.61 3.69
N ALA A 212 5.75 7.46 3.55
CA ALA A 212 5.03 7.10 2.33
C ALA A 212 3.92 8.11 1.99
N TYR A 213 3.16 8.57 2.98
CA TYR A 213 2.13 9.60 2.80
C TYR A 213 2.74 10.93 2.36
N SER A 214 3.87 11.32 2.96
CA SER A 214 4.60 12.54 2.58
C SER A 214 5.13 12.46 1.14
N ASP A 215 5.79 11.36 0.78
CA ASP A 215 6.44 11.21 -0.52
C ASP A 215 5.44 11.05 -1.67
N THR A 216 4.23 10.60 -1.37
CA THR A 216 3.15 10.39 -2.35
C THR A 216 2.11 11.50 -2.39
N LYS A 217 2.20 12.52 -1.51
CA LYS A 217 1.14 13.55 -1.38
C LYS A 217 0.86 14.31 -2.67
N ASP A 218 1.91 14.61 -3.44
CA ASP A 218 1.83 15.39 -4.69
C ASP A 218 1.68 14.49 -5.94
N MET A 219 1.63 13.17 -5.77
CA MET A 219 1.49 12.23 -6.89
C MET A 219 0.06 12.22 -7.43
N LYS A 220 -0.07 12.31 -8.75
CA LYS A 220 -1.37 12.25 -9.45
C LYS A 220 -1.80 10.80 -9.68
N LEU A 221 -2.14 10.12 -8.60
CA LEU A 221 -2.63 8.74 -8.60
C LEU A 221 -4.08 8.69 -8.13
N SER A 222 -4.83 7.68 -8.56
CA SER A 222 -6.11 7.37 -7.92
C SER A 222 -5.90 6.97 -6.46
N ARG A 223 -6.96 7.04 -5.63
CA ARG A 223 -6.91 6.64 -4.21
C ARG A 223 -6.36 5.22 -4.03
N GLN A 224 -6.79 4.28 -4.88
CA GLN A 224 -6.37 2.88 -4.82
C GLN A 224 -4.90 2.70 -5.22
N GLU A 225 -4.46 3.38 -6.28
CA GLU A 225 -3.05 3.35 -6.72
C GLU A 225 -2.13 3.96 -5.67
N LYS A 226 -2.53 5.08 -5.05
CA LYS A 226 -1.79 5.73 -3.97
C LYS A 226 -1.69 4.80 -2.76
N ALA A 227 -2.79 4.16 -2.35
CA ALA A 227 -2.79 3.18 -1.26
C ALA A 227 -1.87 1.97 -1.54
N PHE A 228 -1.86 1.47 -2.78
CA PHE A 228 -0.96 0.40 -3.20
C PHE A 228 0.52 0.82 -3.08
N VAL A 229 0.89 1.96 -3.67
CA VAL A 229 2.27 2.50 -3.60
C VAL A 229 2.70 2.71 -2.15
N GLN A 230 1.84 3.32 -1.32
CA GLN A 230 2.13 3.55 0.09
C GLN A 230 2.32 2.25 0.87
N THR A 231 1.56 1.20 0.54
CA THR A 231 1.71 -0.12 1.15
C THR A 231 3.04 -0.77 0.75
N MET A 232 3.42 -0.68 -0.53
CA MET A 232 4.72 -1.18 -1.00
C MET A 232 5.89 -0.51 -0.26
N MET A 233 5.76 0.80 0.00
CA MET A 233 6.78 1.55 0.74
C MET A 233 6.81 1.16 2.23
N ALA A 234 5.65 1.09 2.86
CA ALA A 234 5.58 0.95 4.32
C ALA A 234 5.86 -0.48 4.81
N GLU A 235 5.37 -1.49 4.09
CA GLU A 235 5.37 -2.89 4.53
C GLU A 235 6.57 -3.70 4.00
N TYR A 236 7.26 -3.18 2.98
CA TYR A 236 8.43 -3.83 2.36
C TYR A 236 9.67 -2.93 2.31
N GLY A 237 9.54 -1.65 2.70
CA GLY A 237 10.64 -0.69 2.73
C GLY A 237 11.04 -0.13 1.36
N PHE A 238 10.25 -0.36 0.31
CA PHE A 238 10.52 0.23 -1.01
C PHE A 238 10.52 1.76 -0.97
N ASP A 239 11.38 2.38 -1.76
CA ASP A 239 11.25 3.83 -1.99
C ASP A 239 10.09 4.11 -2.96
N ALA A 240 9.70 5.38 -3.03
CA ALA A 240 8.60 5.83 -3.88
C ALA A 240 8.83 5.47 -5.35
N GLU A 241 10.09 5.48 -5.81
CA GLU A 241 10.45 5.12 -7.18
C GLU A 241 10.21 3.63 -7.47
N THR A 242 10.71 2.74 -6.62
CA THR A 242 10.54 1.28 -6.77
C THR A 242 9.06 0.89 -6.66
N ALA A 243 8.33 1.49 -5.71
CA ALA A 243 6.89 1.28 -5.57
C ALA A 243 6.10 1.76 -6.81
N GLN A 244 6.51 2.87 -7.44
CA GLN A 244 5.91 3.36 -8.68
C GLN A 244 6.26 2.48 -9.89
N GLN A 245 7.45 1.86 -9.91
CA GLN A 245 7.82 0.86 -10.91
C GLN A 245 6.92 -0.38 -10.82
N LEU A 246 6.64 -0.87 -9.59
CA LEU A 246 5.68 -1.96 -9.36
C LEU A 246 4.27 -1.60 -9.86
N LEU A 247 3.81 -0.38 -9.56
CA LEU A 247 2.53 0.10 -10.08
C LEU A 247 2.53 0.19 -11.62
N THR A 248 3.65 0.57 -12.24
CA THR A 248 3.79 0.58 -13.69
C THR A 248 3.67 -0.82 -14.28
N ILE A 249 4.29 -1.83 -13.67
CA ILE A 249 4.14 -3.24 -14.07
C ILE A 249 2.66 -3.65 -14.04
N LYS A 250 1.96 -3.34 -12.95
CA LYS A 250 0.53 -3.63 -12.81
C LYS A 250 -0.32 -2.97 -13.91
N GLN A 251 -0.12 -1.67 -14.15
CA GLN A 251 -0.81 -0.93 -15.22
C GLN A 251 -0.47 -1.49 -16.61
N GLY A 252 0.76 -1.98 -16.81
CA GLY A 252 1.19 -2.68 -18.02
C GLY A 252 0.43 -3.97 -18.24
N ILE A 253 0.20 -4.74 -17.17
CA ILE A 253 -0.59 -5.99 -17.20
C ILE A 253 -2.04 -5.67 -17.55
N ASP A 254 -2.64 -4.64 -16.94
CA ASP A 254 -4.00 -4.21 -17.26
C ASP A 254 -4.14 -3.84 -18.75
N LYS A 255 -3.16 -3.13 -19.32
CA LYS A 255 -3.12 -2.78 -20.75
C LYS A 255 -2.91 -3.98 -21.66
N LYS A 256 -2.06 -4.94 -21.25
CA LYS A 256 -1.75 -6.13 -22.04
C LYS A 256 -2.89 -7.16 -22.02
N PHE A 257 -3.64 -7.24 -20.93
CA PHE A 257 -4.71 -8.21 -20.70
C PHE A 257 -6.07 -7.55 -20.38
N PRO A 258 -6.59 -6.66 -21.26
CA PRO A 258 -7.75 -5.82 -20.96
C PRO A 258 -9.07 -6.60 -20.83
N THR A 259 -9.15 -7.79 -21.43
CA THR A 259 -10.34 -8.65 -21.41
C THR A 259 -10.25 -9.79 -20.41
N SER A 260 -9.12 -9.93 -19.70
CA SER A 260 -8.95 -11.00 -18.70
C SER A 260 -9.66 -10.66 -17.39
N SER A 261 -9.85 -11.66 -16.52
CA SER A 261 -10.37 -11.43 -15.17
C SER A 261 -9.36 -10.66 -14.32
N GLN A 262 -9.84 -9.99 -13.26
CA GLN A 262 -8.95 -9.33 -12.30
C GLN A 262 -8.02 -10.34 -11.61
N GLU A 263 -8.56 -11.51 -11.22
CA GLU A 263 -7.78 -12.60 -10.62
C GLU A 263 -6.62 -13.06 -11.51
N PHE A 264 -6.84 -13.18 -12.82
CA PHE A 264 -5.77 -13.53 -13.75
C PHE A 264 -4.69 -12.44 -13.81
N ARG A 265 -5.08 -11.17 -13.86
CA ARG A 265 -4.12 -10.06 -13.87
C ARG A 265 -3.33 -9.97 -12.57
N ASP A 266 -3.98 -10.22 -11.44
CA ASP A 266 -3.34 -10.28 -10.12
C ASP A 266 -2.34 -11.45 -10.05
N TYR A 267 -2.72 -12.64 -10.54
CA TYR A 267 -1.81 -13.78 -10.69
C TYR A 267 -0.58 -13.43 -11.56
N ILE A 268 -0.79 -12.80 -12.72
CA ILE A 268 0.33 -12.42 -13.60
C ILE A 268 1.25 -11.42 -12.91
N PHE A 269 0.70 -10.45 -12.17
CA PHE A 269 1.51 -9.49 -11.41
C PHE A 269 2.39 -10.21 -10.38
N LEU A 270 1.79 -11.05 -9.54
CA LEU A 270 2.50 -11.81 -8.50
C LEU A 270 3.54 -12.75 -9.10
N ARG A 271 3.22 -13.45 -10.20
CA ARG A 271 4.16 -14.36 -10.87
C ARG A 271 5.35 -13.62 -11.49
N VAL A 272 5.10 -12.47 -12.11
CA VAL A 272 6.13 -11.62 -12.74
C VAL A 272 7.06 -11.03 -11.67
N VAL A 273 6.53 -10.56 -10.54
CA VAL A 273 7.34 -10.07 -9.42
C VAL A 273 8.15 -11.20 -8.77
N GLY A 274 7.51 -12.33 -8.46
CA GLY A 274 8.18 -13.49 -7.86
C GLY A 274 9.30 -14.08 -8.74
N ALA A 275 9.20 -13.93 -10.07
CA ALA A 275 10.25 -14.35 -11.00
C ALA A 275 11.59 -13.60 -10.83
N ALA A 276 11.66 -12.54 -10.01
CA ALA A 276 12.95 -11.90 -9.71
C ALA A 276 13.91 -12.84 -8.96
N ASN A 277 13.37 -13.77 -8.17
CA ASN A 277 14.12 -14.73 -7.34
C ASN A 277 13.71 -16.19 -7.60
N TYR A 278 12.52 -16.42 -8.18
CA TYR A 278 11.92 -17.74 -8.36
C TYR A 278 11.49 -17.97 -9.84
N ASP A 279 12.48 -18.09 -10.73
CA ASP A 279 12.28 -18.25 -12.19
C ASP A 279 12.76 -19.60 -12.77
N ASP A 280 13.33 -20.46 -11.93
CA ASP A 280 13.85 -21.75 -12.36
C ASP A 280 12.76 -22.71 -12.87
N PHE A 281 13.19 -23.84 -13.43
CA PHE A 281 12.26 -24.83 -13.98
C PHE A 281 11.25 -25.33 -12.93
N LYS A 282 11.67 -25.52 -11.67
CA LYS A 282 10.79 -26.00 -10.61
C LYS A 282 9.67 -24.98 -10.34
N TRP A 283 10.01 -23.70 -10.24
CA TRP A 283 9.02 -22.64 -10.02
C TRP A 283 8.13 -22.38 -11.23
N ASN A 284 8.60 -22.64 -12.45
CA ASN A 284 7.71 -22.63 -13.62
C ASN A 284 6.68 -23.76 -13.59
N GLU A 285 7.04 -24.93 -13.07
CA GLU A 285 6.09 -26.04 -12.88
C GLU A 285 5.14 -25.79 -11.71
N THR A 286 5.59 -25.15 -10.62
CA THR A 286 4.80 -24.85 -9.41
C THR A 286 3.92 -23.59 -9.55
N ALA A 287 4.53 -22.45 -9.84
CA ALA A 287 3.84 -21.16 -9.94
C ALA A 287 3.35 -20.86 -11.37
N GLY A 288 3.62 -21.73 -12.34
CA GLY A 288 3.20 -21.60 -13.72
C GLY A 288 4.20 -20.84 -14.60
N GLY A 289 4.42 -21.34 -15.81
CA GLY A 289 5.39 -20.75 -16.74
C GLY A 289 4.92 -19.42 -17.35
N LEU A 290 5.77 -18.39 -17.28
CA LEU A 290 5.52 -17.10 -17.92
C LEU A 290 5.58 -17.15 -19.46
N GLY A 291 6.14 -18.22 -20.03
CA GLY A 291 6.41 -18.34 -21.47
C GLY A 291 5.15 -18.41 -22.34
N HIS A 292 3.98 -18.67 -21.76
CA HIS A 292 2.70 -18.58 -22.46
C HIS A 292 2.22 -17.15 -22.67
N TYR A 293 2.67 -16.22 -21.81
CA TYR A 293 2.20 -14.84 -21.74
C TYR A 293 3.22 -13.85 -22.32
N PHE A 294 4.51 -14.16 -22.14
CA PHE A 294 5.63 -13.32 -22.55
C PHE A 294 6.66 -14.15 -23.32
N TYR A 295 6.63 -14.06 -24.65
CA TYR A 295 7.49 -14.88 -25.50
C TYR A 295 8.04 -14.12 -26.70
N LYS A 296 9.17 -14.60 -27.22
CA LYS A 296 9.67 -14.29 -28.56
C LYS A 296 9.25 -15.41 -29.49
N GLU A 297 8.75 -15.06 -30.67
CA GLU A 297 8.52 -16.02 -31.76
C GLU A 297 9.67 -15.93 -32.77
N PHE A 298 10.22 -17.08 -33.16
CA PHE A 298 11.17 -17.17 -34.27
C PHE A 298 10.81 -18.33 -35.19
N VAL A 299 11.13 -18.20 -36.48
CA VAL A 299 10.92 -19.24 -37.49
C VAL A 299 11.97 -20.32 -37.27
N SER A 300 11.53 -21.50 -36.82
CA SER A 300 12.39 -22.66 -36.57
C SER A 300 12.67 -23.47 -37.82
N ASP A 301 11.74 -23.42 -38.79
CA ASP A 301 11.90 -24.05 -40.10
C ASP A 301 11.44 -23.07 -41.19
N PRO A 302 12.38 -22.51 -41.98
CA PRO A 302 12.08 -21.59 -43.07
C PRO A 302 11.26 -22.20 -44.21
N GLN A 303 11.26 -23.53 -44.38
CA GLN A 303 10.55 -24.21 -45.46
C GLN A 303 9.08 -24.47 -45.12
N THR A 304 8.80 -24.82 -43.86
CA THR A 304 7.42 -25.07 -43.39
C THR A 304 6.77 -23.83 -42.75
N GLY A 305 7.55 -22.79 -42.44
CA GLY A 305 7.09 -21.61 -41.72
C GLY A 305 6.81 -21.87 -40.24
N GLN A 306 7.25 -23.02 -39.71
CA GLN A 306 7.06 -23.38 -38.31
C GLN A 306 7.75 -22.36 -37.40
N LYS A 307 7.05 -21.97 -36.33
CA LYS A 307 7.56 -21.03 -35.32
C LYS A 307 7.73 -21.73 -33.97
N LEU A 308 8.82 -21.40 -33.28
CA LEU A 308 9.03 -21.74 -31.88
C LEU A 308 8.87 -20.50 -31.00
N ARG A 309 8.47 -20.72 -29.75
CA ARG A 309 8.34 -19.69 -28.72
C ARG A 309 9.39 -19.91 -27.64
N THR A 310 10.05 -18.85 -27.23
CA THR A 310 10.95 -18.83 -26.06
C THR A 310 10.49 -17.77 -25.08
N LEU A 311 10.55 -18.08 -23.78
CA LEU A 311 10.26 -17.13 -22.71
C LEU A 311 11.17 -15.90 -22.84
N LYS A 312 10.57 -14.71 -22.73
CA LYS A 312 11.33 -13.47 -22.63
C LYS A 312 12.08 -13.41 -21.28
N PRO A 313 13.34 -12.95 -21.26
CA PRO A 313 14.03 -12.63 -20.01
C PRO A 313 13.22 -11.65 -19.17
N ILE A 314 13.29 -11.76 -17.84
CA ILE A 314 12.47 -10.95 -16.93
C ILE A 314 12.60 -9.43 -17.15
N LEU A 315 13.80 -8.94 -17.47
CA LEU A 315 14.03 -7.54 -17.81
C LEU A 315 13.26 -7.09 -19.06
N GLU A 316 13.11 -7.97 -20.06
CA GLU A 316 12.31 -7.68 -21.25
C GLU A 316 10.81 -7.75 -20.97
N ILE A 317 10.39 -8.60 -20.02
CA ILE A 317 9.00 -8.63 -19.53
C ILE A 317 8.67 -7.29 -18.88
N TYR A 318 9.53 -6.80 -17.98
CA TYR A 318 9.37 -5.49 -17.34
C TYR A 318 9.29 -4.36 -18.36
N GLN A 319 10.10 -4.42 -19.42
CA GLN A 319 10.05 -3.44 -20.52
C GLN A 319 8.74 -3.52 -21.32
N GLU A 320 8.29 -4.73 -21.65
CA GLU A 320 7.01 -4.94 -22.33
C GLU A 320 5.82 -4.43 -21.49
N LEU A 321 5.93 -4.51 -20.17
CA LEU A 321 4.93 -4.00 -19.22
C LEU A 321 5.08 -2.50 -18.94
N GLY A 322 5.99 -1.80 -19.61
CA GLY A 322 6.01 -0.33 -19.66
C GLY A 322 7.19 0.34 -18.97
N LEU A 323 8.13 -0.42 -18.38
CA LEU A 323 9.37 0.16 -17.88
C LEU A 323 10.37 0.43 -19.02
N LYS A 324 11.22 1.45 -18.82
CA LYS A 324 12.41 1.61 -19.65
C LYS A 324 13.48 0.61 -19.22
N GLU A 325 14.48 0.36 -20.06
CA GLU A 325 15.54 -0.62 -19.77
C GLU A 325 16.24 -0.34 -18.43
N GLU A 326 16.57 0.92 -18.15
CA GLU A 326 17.24 1.32 -16.91
C GLU A 326 16.36 1.04 -15.70
N LYS A 327 15.08 1.45 -15.76
CA LYS A 327 14.11 1.23 -14.69
C LYS A 327 13.74 -0.24 -14.50
N ALA A 328 13.79 -1.05 -15.55
CA ALA A 328 13.63 -2.49 -15.44
C ALA A 328 14.81 -3.13 -14.68
N LYS A 329 16.05 -2.68 -14.92
CA LYS A 329 17.24 -3.15 -14.18
C LYS A 329 17.18 -2.74 -12.72
N GLU A 330 16.81 -1.49 -12.45
CA GLU A 330 16.64 -0.99 -11.08
C GLU A 330 15.57 -1.79 -10.32
N LEU A 331 14.38 -2.01 -10.90
CA LEU A 331 13.32 -2.80 -10.26
C LEU A 331 13.80 -4.22 -9.97
N TYR A 332 14.38 -4.89 -10.96
CA TYR A 332 14.89 -6.25 -10.80
C TYR A 332 15.92 -6.35 -9.68
N TYR A 333 16.84 -5.39 -9.60
CA TYR A 333 17.85 -5.34 -8.55
C TYR A 333 17.25 -5.08 -7.16
N ASN A 334 16.33 -4.12 -7.04
CA ASN A 334 15.72 -3.79 -5.75
C ASN A 334 14.82 -4.90 -5.22
N LEU A 335 14.13 -5.66 -6.08
CA LEU A 335 13.37 -6.83 -5.67
C LEU A 335 14.28 -7.90 -5.05
N ARG A 336 15.41 -8.18 -5.68
CA ARG A 336 16.40 -9.13 -5.18
C ARG A 336 17.08 -8.64 -3.90
N LEU A 337 17.40 -7.36 -3.84
CA LEU A 337 18.00 -6.75 -2.66
C LEU A 337 17.03 -6.76 -1.47
N GLN A 338 15.74 -6.50 -1.71
CA GLN A 338 14.71 -6.58 -0.67
C GLN A 338 14.55 -8.02 -0.18
N HIS A 339 14.49 -9.01 -1.07
CA HIS A 339 14.51 -10.44 -0.73
C HIS A 339 15.69 -10.81 0.18
N GLU A 340 16.92 -10.38 -0.15
CA GLU A 340 18.12 -10.70 0.64
C GLU A 340 18.20 -9.96 1.98
N MET A 341 17.60 -8.77 2.08
CA MET A 341 17.69 -7.90 3.25
C MET A 341 16.48 -8.00 4.19
N ALA A 342 15.36 -8.55 3.72
CA ALA A 342 14.06 -8.54 4.41
C ALA A 342 14.16 -9.09 5.83
N GLY A 343 14.86 -10.20 6.04
CA GLY A 343 14.99 -10.86 7.35
C GLY A 343 15.88 -10.16 8.38
N GLY A 344 16.51 -9.04 8.04
CA GLY A 344 17.32 -8.24 8.98
C GLY A 344 18.63 -8.88 9.44
N LYS A 345 19.10 -9.90 8.73
CA LYS A 345 20.39 -10.58 8.99
C LYS A 345 21.53 -10.10 8.10
N SER A 346 21.25 -9.22 7.14
CA SER A 346 22.25 -8.67 6.22
C SER A 346 23.16 -7.64 6.91
N ASP A 347 24.45 -7.68 6.58
CA ASP A 347 25.48 -6.81 7.15
C ASP A 347 25.51 -5.41 6.49
N ASN A 348 25.82 -4.38 7.27
CA ASN A 348 26.13 -3.06 6.74
C ASN A 348 27.52 -3.02 6.10
N ILE A 349 27.84 -1.96 5.38
CA ILE A 349 29.08 -1.87 4.60
C ILE A 349 30.34 -1.92 5.47
N ASP A 350 30.32 -1.33 6.67
CA ASP A 350 31.46 -1.39 7.59
C ASP A 350 31.70 -2.83 8.08
N GLN A 351 30.63 -3.58 8.37
CA GLN A 351 30.71 -5.00 8.72
C GLN A 351 31.22 -5.84 7.55
N ILE A 352 30.70 -5.63 6.33
CA ILE A 352 31.16 -6.33 5.13
C ILE A 352 32.65 -6.07 4.90
N LYS A 353 33.11 -4.81 4.96
CA LYS A 353 34.53 -4.45 4.82
C LYS A 353 35.40 -5.11 5.89
N LYS A 354 34.91 -5.19 7.13
CA LYS A 354 35.62 -5.87 8.23
C LYS A 354 35.71 -7.38 7.99
N TYR A 355 34.62 -8.01 7.54
CA TYR A 355 34.58 -9.42 7.19
C TYR A 355 35.54 -9.74 6.04
N ASP A 356 35.53 -8.95 4.97
CA ASP A 356 36.43 -9.09 3.83
C ASP A 356 37.90 -9.01 4.25
N ARG A 357 38.26 -8.01 5.07
CA ARG A 357 39.63 -7.88 5.61
C ARG A 357 40.03 -9.07 6.48
N LYS A 358 39.10 -9.61 7.27
CA LYS A 358 39.36 -10.71 8.19
C LYS A 358 39.50 -12.05 7.48
N ASN A 359 38.68 -12.30 6.46
CA ASN A 359 38.56 -13.60 5.81
C ASN A 359 39.20 -13.66 4.41
N GLY A 360 39.71 -12.54 3.89
CA GLY A 360 40.30 -12.47 2.56
C GLY A 360 39.28 -12.62 1.43
N THR A 361 38.02 -12.26 1.68
CA THR A 361 36.93 -12.25 0.69
C THR A 361 36.81 -10.86 0.01
N ASN A 362 35.98 -10.77 -1.02
CA ASN A 362 35.79 -9.55 -1.83
C ASN A 362 34.31 -9.19 -2.02
N HIS A 363 33.49 -9.44 -1.00
CA HIS A 363 32.04 -9.20 -1.07
C HIS A 363 31.72 -7.74 -1.37
N TYR A 364 32.40 -6.80 -0.70
CA TYR A 364 32.20 -5.37 -0.92
C TYR A 364 32.41 -4.96 -2.38
N ASP A 365 33.52 -5.37 -2.98
CA ASP A 365 33.84 -5.01 -4.38
C ASP A 365 32.85 -5.66 -5.37
N SER A 366 32.39 -6.88 -5.07
CA SER A 366 31.37 -7.58 -5.89
C SER A 366 30.01 -6.86 -5.84
N TYR A 367 29.54 -6.49 -4.65
CA TYR A 367 28.27 -5.78 -4.48
C TYR A 367 28.35 -4.39 -5.09
N LYS A 368 29.46 -3.68 -4.87
CA LYS A 368 29.73 -2.37 -5.47
C LYS A 368 29.72 -2.44 -7.00
N SER A 369 30.42 -3.41 -7.59
CA SER A 369 30.46 -3.58 -9.04
C SER A 369 29.07 -3.88 -9.63
N THR A 370 28.24 -4.65 -8.93
CA THR A 370 26.86 -4.94 -9.35
C THR A 370 26.02 -3.67 -9.33
N TYR A 371 26.09 -2.90 -8.24
CA TYR A 371 25.42 -1.60 -8.11
C TYR A 371 25.85 -0.63 -9.23
N GLU A 372 27.15 -0.49 -9.47
CA GLU A 372 27.69 0.41 -10.51
C GLU A 372 27.29 -0.03 -11.93
N GLY A 373 27.11 -1.33 -12.17
CA GLY A 373 26.59 -1.84 -13.43
C GLY A 373 25.13 -1.45 -13.70
N ILE A 374 24.37 -1.08 -12.66
CA ILE A 374 22.95 -0.72 -12.75
C ILE A 374 22.76 0.80 -12.69
N TYR A 375 23.39 1.45 -11.70
CA TYR A 375 23.21 2.88 -11.40
C TYR A 375 24.32 3.77 -11.96
N GLY A 376 25.41 3.18 -12.48
CA GLY A 376 26.63 3.89 -12.84
C GLY A 376 27.54 4.18 -11.63
N ASP A 377 28.77 4.61 -11.91
CA ASP A 377 29.72 5.03 -10.89
C ASP A 377 29.35 6.42 -10.35
N THR A 378 28.58 6.42 -9.27
CA THR A 378 28.11 7.63 -8.58
C THR A 378 28.92 7.93 -7.31
N GLY A 379 29.85 7.06 -6.92
CA GLY A 379 30.58 7.16 -5.64
C GLY A 379 29.72 6.93 -4.38
N ASN A 380 28.42 6.62 -4.53
CA ASN A 380 27.45 6.61 -3.42
C ASN A 380 27.02 5.21 -2.96
N PHE A 381 27.74 4.15 -3.36
CA PHE A 381 27.37 2.76 -3.04
C PHE A 381 27.17 2.52 -1.53
N ASP A 382 28.07 3.02 -0.68
CA ASP A 382 28.00 2.81 0.77
C ASP A 382 26.67 3.34 1.34
N GLN A 383 26.32 4.57 0.99
CA GLN A 383 25.08 5.22 1.43
C GLN A 383 23.85 4.51 0.85
N PHE A 384 23.91 4.10 -0.42
CA PHE A 384 22.84 3.34 -1.04
C PHE A 384 22.59 2.04 -0.29
N TRP A 385 23.62 1.21 -0.09
CA TRP A 385 23.49 -0.09 0.58
C TRP A 385 22.95 0.06 2.00
N ASP A 386 23.55 0.90 2.82
CA ASP A 386 23.15 1.04 4.23
C ASP A 386 21.73 1.64 4.35
N SER A 387 21.33 2.52 3.44
CA SER A 387 19.96 3.05 3.40
C SER A 387 18.94 2.00 2.98
N LYS A 388 19.24 1.18 1.96
CA LYS A 388 18.40 0.08 1.51
C LYS A 388 18.31 -1.02 2.56
N LEU A 389 19.43 -1.38 3.18
CA LEU A 389 19.46 -2.32 4.30
C LEU A 389 18.55 -1.86 5.42
N LYS A 390 18.69 -0.60 5.86
CA LYS A 390 17.85 -0.05 6.92
C LYS A 390 16.36 -0.09 6.53
N ALA A 391 16.02 0.27 5.29
CA ALA A 391 14.63 0.31 4.83
C ALA A 391 14.06 -1.11 4.66
N TYR A 392 14.70 -1.97 3.87
CA TYR A 392 14.21 -3.30 3.51
C TYR A 392 14.18 -4.27 4.70
N SER A 393 15.05 -4.08 5.70
CA SER A 393 15.04 -4.92 6.91
C SER A 393 14.15 -4.41 8.03
N ASN A 394 13.39 -3.32 7.84
CA ASN A 394 12.68 -2.63 8.92
C ASN A 394 13.61 -2.27 10.10
N ASN A 395 14.76 -1.68 9.79
CA ASN A 395 15.81 -1.38 10.78
C ASN A 395 16.25 -2.64 11.58
N GLY A 396 16.33 -3.79 10.90
CA GLY A 396 16.69 -5.09 11.48
C GLY A 396 15.54 -5.86 12.14
N ALA A 397 14.33 -5.29 12.23
CA ALA A 397 13.17 -5.96 12.82
C ALA A 397 12.44 -6.92 11.86
N GLY A 398 12.81 -6.92 10.58
CA GLY A 398 12.23 -7.74 9.53
C GLY A 398 11.04 -7.10 8.82
N HIS A 399 11.06 -7.07 7.48
CA HIS A 399 9.85 -6.92 6.65
C HIS A 399 9.48 -8.28 6.04
N ALA A 400 8.27 -8.43 5.51
CA ALA A 400 7.96 -9.60 4.69
C ALA A 400 8.88 -9.64 3.45
N ASP A 401 9.37 -10.81 3.05
CA ASP A 401 10.02 -10.96 1.75
C ASP A 401 8.95 -10.86 0.65
N PHE A 402 9.04 -9.80 -0.15
CA PHE A 402 8.03 -9.50 -1.15
C PHE A 402 8.04 -10.49 -2.31
N THR A 403 9.20 -10.97 -2.73
CA THR A 403 9.30 -11.91 -3.86
C THR A 403 8.88 -13.31 -3.45
N HIS A 404 9.20 -13.73 -2.21
CA HIS A 404 8.71 -14.97 -1.61
C HIS A 404 7.18 -14.92 -1.50
N GLN A 405 6.64 -13.89 -0.85
CA GLN A 405 5.18 -13.71 -0.74
C GLN A 405 4.51 -13.73 -2.13
N SER A 406 5.11 -13.05 -3.11
CA SER A 406 4.58 -12.99 -4.47
C SER A 406 4.55 -14.36 -5.14
N ILE A 407 5.61 -15.17 -5.04
CA ILE A 407 5.64 -16.50 -5.67
C ILE A 407 4.71 -17.48 -4.96
N THR A 408 4.59 -17.40 -3.64
CA THR A 408 3.67 -18.19 -2.83
C THR A 408 2.23 -17.89 -3.24
N MET A 409 1.84 -16.61 -3.27
CA MET A 409 0.51 -16.22 -3.74
C MET A 409 0.26 -16.57 -5.21
N ALA A 410 1.26 -16.43 -6.09
CA ALA A 410 1.14 -16.83 -7.50
C ALA A 410 0.87 -18.33 -7.64
N THR A 411 1.50 -19.16 -6.80
CA THR A 411 1.24 -20.61 -6.75
C THR A 411 -0.20 -20.91 -6.35
N HIS A 412 -0.75 -20.17 -5.38
CA HIS A 412 -2.14 -20.32 -4.94
C HIS A 412 -3.16 -19.92 -6.01
N LEU A 413 -2.88 -18.87 -6.78
CA LEU A 413 -3.75 -18.32 -7.82
C LEU A 413 -3.53 -18.92 -9.21
N ASN A 414 -2.57 -19.82 -9.35
CA ASN A 414 -2.22 -20.37 -10.66
C ASN A 414 -3.47 -20.97 -11.35
N PRO A 415 -3.79 -20.60 -12.59
CA PRO A 415 -4.98 -21.10 -13.27
C PRO A 415 -4.86 -22.54 -13.81
N ASN A 416 -3.65 -23.11 -13.91
CA ASN A 416 -3.43 -24.43 -14.53
C ASN A 416 -4.07 -25.54 -13.70
N GLN A 417 -4.97 -26.35 -14.25
CA GLN A 417 -5.76 -27.33 -13.46
C GLN A 417 -4.94 -28.51 -12.86
N VAL A 418 -3.83 -28.90 -13.48
CA VAL A 418 -2.94 -29.98 -13.03
C VAL A 418 -1.49 -29.61 -13.37
N GLN A 419 -0.59 -29.82 -12.42
CA GLN A 419 0.86 -29.64 -12.57
C GLN A 419 1.63 -30.91 -12.20
N LEU A 420 2.88 -31.01 -12.64
CA LEU A 420 3.76 -32.13 -12.24
C LEU A 420 4.07 -32.10 -10.73
N SER A 421 4.14 -30.92 -10.13
CA SER A 421 4.25 -30.70 -8.69
C SER A 421 3.10 -31.36 -7.91
N ASP A 422 1.88 -31.38 -8.47
CA ASP A 422 0.68 -31.96 -7.83
C ASP A 422 0.79 -33.48 -7.62
N ILE A 423 1.74 -34.16 -8.28
CA ILE A 423 2.00 -35.60 -8.09
C ILE A 423 2.51 -35.88 -6.66
N TYR A 424 3.12 -34.89 -6.01
CA TYR A 424 3.53 -34.94 -4.61
C TYR A 424 2.40 -34.43 -3.71
N GLY A 425 1.40 -35.28 -3.44
CA GLY A 425 0.39 -35.01 -2.39
C GLY A 425 -0.79 -34.10 -2.78
N GLY A 426 -0.89 -33.67 -4.05
CA GLY A 426 -2.01 -32.89 -4.57
C GLY A 426 -1.87 -31.37 -4.40
N ARG A 427 -2.72 -30.63 -5.11
CA ARG A 427 -2.55 -29.17 -5.29
C ARG A 427 -2.66 -28.32 -4.03
N GLU A 428 -3.54 -28.68 -3.11
CA GLU A 428 -3.63 -27.95 -1.82
C GLU A 428 -2.37 -28.13 -0.97
N HIS A 429 -1.67 -29.27 -1.13
CA HIS A 429 -0.38 -29.46 -0.50
C HIS A 429 0.70 -28.63 -1.20
N VAL A 430 0.73 -28.56 -2.53
CA VAL A 430 1.67 -27.69 -3.29
C VAL A 430 1.55 -26.21 -2.88
N LYS A 431 0.34 -25.74 -2.58
CA LYS A 431 0.08 -24.38 -2.10
C LYS A 431 0.70 -24.10 -0.73
N ASP A 432 0.47 -24.98 0.24
CA ASP A 432 1.07 -24.84 1.56
C ASP A 432 2.60 -25.05 1.50
N LEU A 433 3.05 -25.99 0.67
CA LEU A 433 4.46 -26.33 0.44
C LEU A 433 5.25 -25.20 -0.23
N SER A 434 4.59 -24.34 -1.00
CA SER A 434 5.22 -23.14 -1.58
C SER A 434 5.44 -22.00 -0.59
N GLY A 435 4.89 -22.10 0.63
CA GLY A 435 5.09 -21.13 1.71
C GLY A 435 5.33 -21.85 3.04
N TRP A 436 4.52 -21.54 4.08
CA TRP A 436 4.77 -21.97 5.46
C TRP A 436 5.09 -23.45 5.65
N GLU A 437 4.49 -24.37 4.89
CA GLU A 437 4.83 -25.79 5.02
C GLU A 437 6.22 -26.08 4.46
N GLY A 438 6.60 -25.48 3.33
CA GLY A 438 7.94 -25.61 2.78
C GLY A 438 9.03 -25.07 3.71
N ASP A 439 8.74 -23.94 4.36
CA ASP A 439 9.71 -23.23 5.19
C ASP A 439 9.83 -23.78 6.62
N THR A 440 8.79 -24.49 7.09
CA THR A 440 8.78 -25.13 8.41
C THR A 440 9.03 -26.65 8.39
N THR A 441 9.21 -27.26 7.21
CA THR A 441 9.33 -28.72 7.08
C THR A 441 10.41 -29.15 6.09
N PHE A 442 10.74 -30.44 6.07
CA PHE A 442 11.57 -31.03 5.01
C PHE A 442 10.77 -31.43 3.76
N ASN A 443 9.45 -31.17 3.74
CA ASN A 443 8.53 -31.77 2.77
C ASN A 443 8.79 -31.28 1.33
N ALA A 444 9.43 -30.12 1.14
CA ALA A 444 9.58 -29.49 -0.17
C ALA A 444 10.75 -30.06 -1.00
N ASN A 445 11.93 -30.22 -0.38
CA ASN A 445 13.16 -30.56 -1.11
C ASN A 445 14.28 -31.11 -0.21
N ASP A 446 13.96 -31.67 0.96
CA ASP A 446 14.93 -32.14 1.98
C ASP A 446 15.93 -31.05 2.47
N MET A 447 15.71 -29.76 2.16
CA MET A 447 16.50 -28.67 2.74
C MET A 447 16.07 -28.42 4.19
N LYS A 448 17.03 -27.97 5.02
CA LYS A 448 16.74 -27.62 6.41
C LYS A 448 15.68 -26.50 6.42
N PRO A 449 14.60 -26.65 7.23
CA PRO A 449 13.63 -25.59 7.44
C PRO A 449 14.30 -24.26 7.81
N SER A 450 13.79 -23.18 7.24
CA SER A 450 14.24 -21.81 7.42
C SER A 450 13.01 -20.93 7.33
N ILE A 451 12.66 -20.26 8.42
CA ILE A 451 11.49 -19.38 8.48
C ILE A 451 11.87 -18.15 9.29
N GLY A 452 12.71 -17.31 8.67
CA GLY A 452 13.10 -16.02 9.23
C GLY A 452 11.88 -15.11 9.47
N GLU A 453 12.09 -13.95 10.09
CA GLU A 453 10.99 -13.00 10.31
C GLU A 453 10.36 -12.53 8.98
N ASP A 454 11.14 -12.51 7.92
CA ASP A 454 10.72 -12.23 6.55
C ASP A 454 9.80 -13.29 5.97
N ASP A 455 10.23 -14.55 5.96
CA ASP A 455 9.43 -15.67 5.46
C ASP A 455 8.20 -15.89 6.36
N TYR A 456 8.34 -15.78 7.69
CA TYR A 456 7.24 -15.81 8.65
C TYR A 456 6.10 -14.84 8.27
N LYS A 457 6.46 -13.59 7.95
CA LYS A 457 5.47 -12.59 7.53
C LYS A 457 4.94 -12.91 6.13
N ALA A 458 5.82 -13.20 5.18
CA ALA A 458 5.45 -13.50 3.80
C ALA A 458 4.45 -14.66 3.71
N ASP A 459 4.65 -15.71 4.49
CA ASP A 459 3.85 -16.93 4.52
C ASP A 459 2.46 -16.72 5.12
N LEU A 460 2.41 -16.16 6.33
CA LEU A 460 1.14 -15.89 7.01
C LEU A 460 0.32 -14.87 6.20
N ASP A 461 0.98 -13.84 5.69
CA ASP A 461 0.34 -12.79 4.89
C ASP A 461 -0.16 -13.36 3.56
N SER A 462 0.59 -14.25 2.90
CA SER A 462 0.13 -14.93 1.67
C SER A 462 -1.19 -15.66 1.89
N VAL A 463 -1.29 -16.46 2.95
CA VAL A 463 -2.52 -17.21 3.28
C VAL A 463 -3.70 -16.26 3.55
N ASN A 464 -3.45 -15.18 4.29
CA ASN A 464 -4.48 -14.20 4.64
C ASN A 464 -4.97 -13.42 3.41
N LEU A 465 -4.05 -12.93 2.58
CA LEU A 465 -4.36 -12.21 1.36
C LEU A 465 -5.11 -13.08 0.35
N ILE A 466 -4.69 -14.33 0.17
CA ILE A 466 -5.40 -15.29 -0.70
C ILE A 466 -6.83 -15.53 -0.20
N SER A 467 -7.03 -15.72 1.12
CA SER A 467 -8.37 -15.87 1.71
C SER A 467 -9.26 -14.65 1.45
N ARG A 468 -8.70 -13.43 1.53
CA ARG A 468 -9.41 -12.19 1.20
C ARG A 468 -9.75 -12.09 -0.29
N MET A 469 -8.82 -12.47 -1.17
CA MET A 469 -9.06 -12.49 -2.62
C MET A 469 -10.13 -13.51 -3.02
N GLN A 470 -10.13 -14.70 -2.41
CA GLN A 470 -11.17 -15.73 -2.59
C GLN A 470 -12.58 -15.25 -2.17
N LYS A 471 -12.65 -14.25 -1.28
CA LYS A 471 -13.90 -13.58 -0.88
C LYS A 471 -14.32 -12.45 -1.82
N GLY A 472 -13.62 -12.26 -2.95
CA GLY A 472 -13.99 -11.35 -4.04
C GLY A 472 -13.21 -10.04 -4.09
N GLN A 473 -12.20 -9.86 -3.24
CA GLN A 473 -11.31 -8.69 -3.33
C GLN A 473 -10.27 -8.87 -4.46
N SER A 474 -9.93 -7.79 -5.17
CA SER A 474 -8.70 -7.79 -5.98
C SER A 474 -7.46 -7.80 -5.07
N TYR A 475 -6.29 -8.12 -5.63
CA TYR A 475 -5.03 -8.07 -4.88
C TYR A 475 -4.81 -6.71 -4.20
N ASP A 476 -5.02 -5.59 -4.90
CA ASP A 476 -4.85 -4.25 -4.32
C ASP A 476 -5.80 -4.02 -3.13
N GLN A 477 -7.05 -4.48 -3.24
CA GLN A 477 -8.04 -4.33 -2.17
C GLN A 477 -7.67 -5.23 -0.99
N ALA A 478 -7.24 -6.46 -1.25
CA ALA A 478 -6.80 -7.40 -0.23
C ALA A 478 -5.58 -6.88 0.52
N ILE A 479 -4.54 -6.45 -0.19
CA ILE A 479 -3.29 -5.99 0.43
C ILE A 479 -3.46 -4.71 1.23
N THR A 480 -4.17 -3.71 0.67
CA THR A 480 -4.38 -2.44 1.37
C THR A 480 -5.30 -2.59 2.57
N SER A 481 -6.38 -3.38 2.46
CA SER A 481 -7.27 -3.62 3.61
C SER A 481 -6.63 -4.48 4.69
N TYR A 482 -5.81 -5.46 4.32
CA TYR A 482 -5.12 -6.35 5.26
C TYR A 482 -4.11 -5.60 6.10
N TYR A 483 -3.22 -4.83 5.48
CA TYR A 483 -2.25 -4.04 6.22
C TYR A 483 -2.90 -2.90 7.01
N ALA A 484 -4.01 -2.33 6.53
CA ALA A 484 -4.79 -1.38 7.34
C ALA A 484 -5.39 -2.01 8.61
N ASP A 485 -5.76 -3.30 8.58
CA ASP A 485 -6.22 -4.02 9.78
C ASP A 485 -5.06 -4.39 10.70
N LEU A 486 -3.90 -4.79 10.15
CA LEU A 486 -2.68 -5.07 10.93
C LEU A 486 -2.19 -3.83 11.70
N GLN A 487 -2.34 -2.65 11.12
CA GLN A 487 -1.99 -1.40 11.81
C GLN A 487 -2.84 -1.15 13.05
N LYS A 488 -4.07 -1.66 13.10
CA LYS A 488 -4.97 -1.51 14.25
C LYS A 488 -4.65 -2.52 15.35
N ASP A 489 -4.16 -3.70 14.97
CA ASP A 489 -3.83 -4.78 15.89
C ASP A 489 -2.74 -5.69 15.32
N SER A 490 -1.57 -5.68 15.95
CA SER A 490 -0.39 -6.43 15.48
C SER A 490 -0.56 -7.95 15.51
N SER A 491 -1.48 -8.47 16.33
CA SER A 491 -1.80 -9.90 16.41
C SER A 491 -2.86 -10.35 15.39
N GLN A 492 -3.30 -9.44 14.53
CA GLN A 492 -4.24 -9.75 13.45
C GLN A 492 -3.65 -10.73 12.44
N ARG A 493 -2.33 -10.71 12.21
CA ARG A 493 -1.64 -11.62 11.27
C ARG A 493 -1.89 -13.08 11.63
N GLU A 494 -1.53 -13.43 12.86
CA GLU A 494 -1.66 -14.79 13.40
C GLU A 494 -3.12 -15.18 13.58
N ARG A 495 -3.97 -14.27 14.12
CA ARG A 495 -5.40 -14.57 14.27
C ARG A 495 -6.10 -14.82 12.95
N GLU A 496 -5.76 -14.07 11.91
CA GLU A 496 -6.34 -14.29 10.58
C GLU A 496 -5.80 -15.57 9.96
N PHE A 497 -4.51 -15.88 10.15
CA PHE A 497 -3.93 -17.14 9.71
C PHE A 497 -4.64 -18.35 10.35
N LEU A 498 -4.85 -18.32 11.66
CA LEU A 498 -5.55 -19.38 12.41
C LEU A 498 -7.04 -19.52 12.05
N LYS A 499 -7.65 -18.50 11.44
CA LYS A 499 -8.99 -18.63 10.82
C LYS A 499 -8.96 -19.35 9.48
N ASN A 500 -7.84 -19.27 8.77
CA ASN A 500 -7.65 -19.82 7.43
C ASN A 500 -7.00 -21.22 7.46
N LYS A 501 -6.23 -21.54 8.50
CA LYS A 501 -5.51 -22.80 8.69
C LYS A 501 -5.79 -23.39 10.06
N ASP A 502 -6.18 -24.66 10.08
CA ASP A 502 -6.41 -25.40 11.33
C ASP A 502 -5.08 -25.60 12.08
N TRP A 503 -5.00 -25.07 13.31
CA TRP A 503 -3.82 -25.15 14.16
C TRP A 503 -3.33 -26.59 14.37
N LYS A 504 -4.24 -27.54 14.58
CA LYS A 504 -3.85 -28.94 14.84
C LYS A 504 -3.22 -29.56 13.59
N LYS A 505 -3.71 -29.21 12.40
CA LYS A 505 -3.10 -29.61 11.13
C LYS A 505 -1.72 -28.97 10.95
N VAL A 506 -1.59 -27.65 11.15
CA VAL A 506 -0.30 -26.93 11.04
C VAL A 506 0.75 -27.56 11.95
N ARG A 507 0.45 -27.67 13.25
CA ARG A 507 1.33 -28.29 14.24
C ARG A 507 1.63 -29.75 13.91
N GLY A 508 0.61 -30.52 13.55
CA GLY A 508 0.75 -31.94 13.21
C GLY A 508 1.64 -32.19 12.00
N THR A 509 1.53 -31.36 10.96
CA THR A 509 2.39 -31.39 9.77
C THR A 509 3.85 -31.13 10.15
N ILE A 510 4.12 -30.07 10.92
CA ILE A 510 5.48 -29.73 11.36
C ILE A 510 6.08 -30.86 12.20
N TYR A 511 5.33 -31.36 13.20
CA TYR A 511 5.81 -32.42 14.08
C TYR A 511 6.13 -33.69 13.31
N SER A 512 5.30 -34.05 12.33
CA SER A 512 5.49 -35.25 11.52
C SER A 512 6.71 -35.17 10.61
N SER A 513 7.11 -33.96 10.19
CA SER A 513 8.27 -33.75 9.34
C SER A 513 9.57 -33.63 10.13
N LEU A 514 9.57 -32.86 11.23
CA LEU A 514 10.79 -32.50 11.94
C LEU A 514 11.18 -33.46 13.06
N VAL A 515 10.21 -34.07 13.74
CA VAL A 515 10.44 -34.67 15.05
C VAL A 515 10.64 -36.18 14.92
N PRO A 516 11.79 -36.73 15.38
CA PRO A 516 12.03 -38.16 15.39
C PRO A 516 10.94 -38.96 16.11
N ALA A 517 10.65 -40.16 15.61
CA ALA A 517 9.57 -41.00 16.11
C ALA A 517 9.72 -41.42 17.58
N ASP A 518 10.93 -41.46 18.13
CA ASP A 518 11.19 -41.73 19.54
C ASP A 518 10.89 -40.51 20.43
N ILE A 519 11.11 -39.29 19.93
CA ILE A 519 10.78 -38.03 20.62
C ILE A 519 9.27 -37.79 20.59
N LEU A 520 8.60 -38.06 19.46
CA LEU A 520 7.13 -37.99 19.35
C LEU A 520 6.41 -38.82 20.42
N LYS A 521 7.00 -39.95 20.84
CA LYS A 521 6.44 -40.83 21.88
C LYS A 521 6.62 -40.29 23.30
N LYS A 522 7.51 -39.31 23.52
CA LYS A 522 7.79 -38.72 24.85
C LYS A 522 6.79 -37.62 25.24
N GLY A 523 5.99 -37.12 24.28
CA GLY A 523 4.94 -36.15 24.51
C GLY A 523 5.36 -34.70 24.28
N GLU A 524 4.38 -33.78 24.40
CA GLU A 524 4.47 -32.39 23.93
C GLU A 524 5.70 -31.62 24.43
N VAL A 525 6.07 -31.79 25.71
CA VAL A 525 7.20 -31.06 26.33
C VAL A 525 8.50 -31.41 25.60
N SER A 526 8.79 -32.69 25.42
CA SER A 526 10.00 -33.14 24.72
C SER A 526 10.00 -32.80 23.24
N ILE A 527 8.81 -32.73 22.62
CA ILE A 527 8.68 -32.31 21.22
C ILE A 527 9.08 -30.83 21.09
N LYS A 528 8.55 -29.96 21.95
CA LYS A 528 8.86 -28.52 21.93
C LYS A 528 10.32 -28.24 22.26
N GLU A 529 10.87 -28.91 23.28
CA GLU A 529 12.31 -28.81 23.61
C GLU A 529 13.20 -29.18 22.42
N TYR A 530 12.87 -30.27 21.72
CA TYR A 530 13.62 -30.69 20.54
C TYR A 530 13.55 -29.66 19.40
N ILE A 531 12.36 -29.14 19.10
CA ILE A 531 12.19 -28.13 18.04
C ILE A 531 12.90 -26.83 18.42
N GLU A 532 12.84 -26.40 19.69
CA GLU A 532 13.54 -25.21 20.17
C GLU A 532 15.06 -25.32 20.01
N GLU A 533 15.64 -26.49 20.29
CA GLU A 533 17.07 -26.74 20.18
C GLU A 533 17.54 -26.84 18.71
N GLU A 534 16.84 -27.62 17.89
CA GLU A 534 17.29 -27.95 16.53
C GLU A 534 16.78 -26.96 15.45
N TYR A 535 15.62 -26.34 15.69
CA TYR A 535 14.87 -25.50 14.76
C TYR A 535 14.26 -24.26 15.46
N PRO A 536 15.09 -23.35 16.03
CA PRO A 536 14.62 -22.24 16.86
C PRO A 536 13.65 -21.27 16.16
N GLU A 537 13.79 -21.09 14.84
CA GLU A 537 12.87 -20.28 14.03
C GLU A 537 11.48 -20.92 13.95
N VAL A 538 11.43 -22.25 13.71
CA VAL A 538 10.16 -23.01 13.70
C VAL A 538 9.53 -23.04 15.09
N SER A 539 10.33 -23.12 16.15
CA SER A 539 9.84 -22.97 17.53
C SER A 539 9.17 -21.62 17.75
N THR A 540 9.80 -20.53 17.27
CA THR A 540 9.25 -19.18 17.34
C THR A 540 7.92 -19.08 16.57
N PHE A 541 7.86 -19.63 15.35
CA PHE A 541 6.63 -19.70 14.56
C PHE A 541 5.49 -20.40 15.33
N LEU A 542 5.76 -21.59 15.87
CA LEU A 542 4.76 -22.36 16.62
C LEU A 542 4.30 -21.61 17.88
N ASN A 543 5.21 -21.01 18.63
CA ASN A 543 4.88 -20.31 19.88
C ASN A 543 4.01 -19.07 19.64
N ARG A 544 4.27 -18.30 18.57
CA ARG A 544 3.45 -17.12 18.22
C ARG A 544 2.02 -17.50 17.86
N LEU A 545 1.85 -18.57 17.09
CA LEU A 545 0.53 -19.08 16.74
C LEU A 545 -0.18 -19.68 17.96
N GLU A 546 0.49 -20.52 18.74
CA GLU A 546 -0.09 -21.19 19.91
C GLU A 546 -0.57 -20.20 20.98
N ALA A 547 0.10 -19.06 21.14
CA ALA A 547 -0.29 -18.01 22.09
C ALA A 547 -1.70 -17.43 21.85
N LEU A 548 -2.30 -17.69 20.68
CA LEU A 548 -3.61 -17.18 20.26
C LEU A 548 -4.63 -18.31 20.02
N VAL A 549 -4.30 -19.55 20.36
CA VAL A 549 -5.20 -20.70 20.28
C VAL A 549 -5.88 -20.87 21.64
N ASP A 550 -7.22 -20.85 21.64
CA ASP A 550 -8.07 -21.08 22.83
C ASP A 550 -8.07 -22.54 23.31
#